data_AF-A0A8C3T7M7-F1
#
_entry.id   AF-A0A8C3T7M7-F1
#
_cell.length_a   1.000
_cell.length_b   1.000
_cell.length_c   1.000
_cell.angle_alpha   90.00
_cell.angle_beta   90.00
_cell.angle_gamma   90.00
#
_symmetry.space_group_name_H-M   'P 1'
#
loop_
_entity.id
_entity.type
_entity.pdbx_description
1 polymer ?
#
loop_
_entity_poly.entity_id
_entity_poly.type
_entity_poly.pdbx_seq_one_letter_code
_entity_poly.pdbx_strand_id
1 'polypeptide(L)'
;WYLGRRDPTVCSGGKTGTSHRLKCRKMDPDWASYTLGVFICLSCSGIHRNIPNISKVKSLRMDHWDEAQVQFLEQHGNAVAKATYEAHIPIYYYQPTHADCQVLREQWIRAKYERKEFTEPGRQLPYSNGLKEGILWKRGRDNGQFLPRKFLLSEQDGCLKYFAKPDAKEPKINIKIDTINATFQPVKIRNPNGLQISYLKDNKTRNIFLYHGDGKEIVDWFNAIRAVQVHYLKVAFPVASDSEVRDHLRKFLKEGYMEKTGPRQREAFKKRWFTLDHRRLMYFKDPLDAFAKGEVFMGSREHGYSVTQGLPAGAQGSFSWQYGLTIVTPDREYLFTCETESDQQDWIAAFSQVIEQPMTPQEYASKCQEGVHFSPPAPAHQSHNREN
;
A
#
# COMPACT_ATOMS: atom_id res chain seq x y z
N TRP A 1 27.34 28.34 -4.85
CA TRP A 1 26.04 27.75 -4.45
C TRP A 1 26.18 26.30 -3.97
N TYR A 2 26.98 26.06 -2.93
CA TYR A 2 27.03 24.77 -2.24
C TYR A 2 26.10 24.87 -1.01
N LEU A 3 24.79 24.81 -1.24
CA LEU A 3 23.80 24.88 -0.16
C LEU A 3 23.57 23.49 0.43
N GLY A 4 24.13 23.28 1.62
CA GLY A 4 23.99 22.12 2.49
C GLY A 4 22.61 21.94 3.13
N ARG A 5 21.51 22.22 2.40
CA ARG A 5 20.14 21.97 2.86
C ARG A 5 19.23 21.48 1.73
N ARG A 6 19.66 20.43 1.03
CA ARG A 6 18.77 19.65 0.15
C ARG A 6 18.05 18.60 0.99
N ASP A 7 16.92 18.99 1.58
CA ASP A 7 16.00 18.03 2.18
C ASP A 7 14.75 17.91 1.29
N PRO A 8 14.62 16.87 0.45
CA PRO A 8 13.49 16.74 -0.48
C PRO A 8 12.21 16.30 0.26
N THR A 9 11.23 17.20 0.42
CA THR A 9 9.96 16.96 1.13
C THR A 9 8.98 16.01 0.44
N VAL A 10 9.28 15.56 -0.79
CA VAL A 10 8.50 14.50 -1.45
C VAL A 10 9.29 13.18 -1.55
N CYS A 11 10.56 13.18 -1.12
CA CYS A 11 11.43 11.99 -1.17
C CYS A 11 11.87 11.51 0.21
N SER A 12 11.54 12.21 1.30
CA SER A 12 11.83 11.79 2.68
C SER A 12 10.60 11.20 3.37
N GLY A 13 10.13 10.06 2.85
CA GLY A 13 9.32 9.13 3.65
C GLY A 13 10.12 8.65 4.86
N GLY A 14 9.47 8.57 6.02
CA GLY A 14 10.08 8.33 7.32
C GLY A 14 11.02 7.12 7.38
N LYS A 15 12.08 7.25 8.19
CA LYS A 15 12.98 6.15 8.54
C LYS A 15 12.33 5.27 9.61
N THR A 16 12.29 3.97 9.36
CA THR A 16 12.40 2.91 10.39
C THR A 16 13.36 1.83 9.85
N GLY A 17 14.22 1.30 10.72
CA GLY A 17 15.31 0.36 10.39
C GLY A 17 14.81 -1.00 9.87
N THR A 18 15.61 -1.90 9.30
CA THR A 18 17.06 -2.12 9.35
C THR A 18 17.57 -2.78 8.05
N SER A 19 18.84 -2.50 7.73
CA SER A 19 19.77 -3.32 6.93
C SER A 19 19.27 -3.97 5.64
N HIS A 20 19.45 -3.27 4.51
CA HIS A 20 20.25 -3.73 3.37
C HIS A 20 20.55 -2.51 2.49
N ARG A 21 21.84 -2.31 2.15
CA ARG A 21 22.32 -1.16 1.38
C ARG A 21 21.88 -1.25 -0.09
N LEU A 22 20.65 -0.86 -0.39
CA LEU A 22 20.37 -0.17 -1.65
C LEU A 22 20.77 1.28 -1.43
N LYS A 23 21.87 1.73 -2.06
CA LYS A 23 22.18 3.16 -2.19
C LYS A 23 21.04 3.81 -2.98
N CYS A 24 19.94 4.12 -2.31
CA CYS A 24 18.93 5.05 -2.81
C CYS A 24 19.65 6.39 -2.90
N ARG A 25 20.19 6.71 -4.08
CA ARG A 25 20.73 8.04 -4.36
C ARG A 25 19.57 9.00 -4.08
N LYS A 26 19.66 9.71 -2.95
CA LYS A 26 18.75 10.78 -2.55
C LYS A 26 18.47 11.58 -3.83
N MET A 27 17.24 11.53 -4.35
CA MET A 27 16.91 12.29 -5.56
C MET A 27 16.99 13.75 -5.17
N ASP A 28 18.14 14.36 -5.45
CA ASP A 28 18.34 15.77 -5.20
C ASP A 28 17.27 16.55 -5.97
N PRO A 29 16.55 17.48 -5.31
CA PRO A 29 15.59 18.30 -6.02
C PRO A 29 16.34 19.15 -7.05
N ASP A 30 15.88 19.13 -8.30
CA ASP A 30 16.40 19.94 -9.40
C ASP A 30 15.44 21.08 -9.79
N TRP A 31 14.30 21.19 -9.09
CA TRP A 31 13.28 22.21 -9.31
C TRP A 31 12.89 22.87 -7.99
N ALA A 32 12.37 24.10 -8.07
CA ALA A 32 11.77 24.77 -6.92
C ALA A 32 10.51 25.53 -7.31
N SER A 33 9.56 25.59 -6.38
CA SER A 33 8.46 26.55 -6.42
C SER A 33 8.86 27.81 -5.67
N TYR A 34 9.06 28.91 -6.41
CA TYR A 34 9.51 30.19 -5.87
C TYR A 34 8.36 31.04 -5.29
N THR A 35 7.16 30.48 -5.26
CA THR A 35 5.95 31.08 -4.64
C THR A 35 5.56 30.35 -3.37
N LEU A 36 5.82 29.04 -3.29
CA LEU A 36 5.60 28.23 -2.09
C LEU A 36 6.85 28.05 -1.23
N GLY A 37 8.03 28.33 -1.77
CA GLY A 37 9.28 28.22 -1.04
C GLY A 37 9.80 26.78 -0.94
N VAL A 38 9.43 25.89 -1.86
CA VAL A 38 9.73 24.45 -1.77
C VAL A 38 10.64 23.95 -2.88
N PHE A 39 11.54 23.03 -2.54
CA PHE A 39 12.40 22.31 -3.48
C PHE A 39 11.80 20.94 -3.79
N ILE A 40 11.66 20.63 -5.07
CA ILE A 40 10.89 19.48 -5.57
C ILE A 40 11.61 18.77 -6.72
N CYS A 41 11.25 17.51 -6.98
CA CYS A 41 11.78 16.76 -8.13
C CYS A 41 11.09 17.17 -9.45
N LEU A 42 11.66 16.73 -10.58
CA LEU A 42 11.10 16.98 -11.91
C LEU A 42 9.64 16.49 -12.04
N SER A 43 9.33 15.30 -11.52
CA SER A 43 7.96 14.76 -11.59
C SER A 43 6.97 15.62 -10.81
N CYS A 44 7.34 16.09 -9.62
CA CYS A 44 6.50 16.96 -8.81
C CYS A 44 6.36 18.36 -9.42
N SER A 45 7.40 18.87 -10.08
CA SER A 45 7.27 20.16 -10.78
C SER A 45 6.21 20.11 -11.88
N GLY A 46 6.03 18.97 -12.55
CA GLY A 46 4.92 18.74 -13.47
C GLY A 46 3.54 18.92 -12.82
N ILE A 47 3.34 18.36 -11.64
CA ILE A 47 2.09 18.49 -10.88
C ILE A 47 1.89 19.94 -10.41
N HIS A 48 2.92 20.59 -9.89
CA HIS A 48 2.86 21.98 -9.44
C HIS A 48 2.48 22.96 -10.56
N ARG A 49 2.84 22.67 -11.83
CA ARG A 49 2.38 23.47 -12.99
C ARG A 49 0.86 23.41 -13.20
N ASN A 50 0.19 22.39 -12.69
CA ASN A 50 -1.27 22.23 -12.79
C ASN A 50 -2.05 22.99 -11.70
N ILE A 51 -1.35 23.78 -10.87
CA ILE A 51 -1.92 24.74 -9.90
C ILE A 51 -1.26 26.12 -10.04
N PRO A 52 -1.30 26.76 -11.23
CA PRO A 52 -0.47 27.93 -11.57
C PRO A 52 -0.81 29.18 -10.74
N ASN A 53 -2.03 29.27 -10.21
CA ASN A 53 -2.46 30.36 -9.32
C ASN A 53 -1.81 30.28 -7.93
N ILE A 54 -1.27 29.11 -7.56
CA ILE A 54 -0.70 28.83 -6.24
C ILE A 54 0.81 28.59 -6.33
N SER A 55 1.26 27.85 -7.34
CA SER A 55 2.65 27.42 -7.48
C SER A 55 3.23 27.76 -8.84
N LYS A 56 4.26 28.60 -8.83
CA LYS A 56 5.14 28.88 -9.98
C LYS A 56 6.48 28.20 -9.76
N VAL A 57 6.93 27.41 -10.75
CA VAL A 57 8.12 26.56 -10.65
C VAL A 57 9.20 26.95 -11.65
N LYS A 58 10.46 26.80 -11.26
CA LYS A 58 11.66 26.98 -12.09
C LYS A 58 12.67 25.85 -11.83
N SER A 59 13.47 25.51 -12.83
CA SER A 59 14.63 24.64 -12.74
C SER A 59 15.74 25.35 -11.96
N LEU A 60 16.33 24.64 -11.00
CA LEU A 60 17.45 25.17 -10.20
C LEU A 60 18.74 25.34 -11.02
N ARG A 61 18.83 24.69 -12.19
CA ARG A 61 20.04 24.63 -13.00
C ARG A 61 19.90 25.34 -14.35
N MET A 62 18.69 25.38 -14.90
CA MET A 62 18.45 25.82 -16.28
C MET A 62 17.79 27.19 -16.38
N ASP A 63 17.06 27.62 -15.34
CA ASP A 63 16.32 28.89 -15.37
C ASP A 63 17.10 30.00 -14.66
N HIS A 64 16.83 31.25 -15.06
CA HIS A 64 17.35 32.42 -14.38
C HIS A 64 16.60 32.70 -13.06
N TRP A 65 17.36 33.02 -12.02
CA TRP A 65 16.89 33.35 -10.68
C TRP A 65 17.33 34.75 -10.31
N ASP A 66 16.38 35.59 -9.91
CA ASP A 66 16.67 36.90 -9.32
C ASP A 66 16.95 36.76 -7.82
N GLU A 67 17.58 37.78 -7.24
CA GLU A 67 18.02 37.78 -5.85
C GLU A 67 16.85 37.65 -4.86
N ALA A 68 15.71 38.29 -5.16
CA ALA A 68 14.51 38.21 -4.33
C ALA A 68 13.92 36.79 -4.28
N GLN A 69 13.89 36.07 -5.41
CA GLN A 69 13.46 34.68 -5.47
C GLN A 69 14.40 33.76 -4.69
N VAL A 70 15.70 33.98 -4.79
CA VAL A 70 16.68 33.19 -4.03
C VAL A 70 16.52 33.43 -2.53
N GLN A 71 16.43 34.69 -2.11
CA GLN A 71 16.24 35.05 -0.71
C GLN A 71 14.92 34.47 -0.14
N PHE A 72 13.85 34.50 -0.92
CA PHE A 72 12.58 33.88 -0.55
C PHE A 72 12.73 32.36 -0.32
N LEU A 73 13.41 31.65 -1.23
CA LEU A 73 13.67 30.21 -1.06
C LEU A 73 14.54 29.89 0.16
N GLU A 74 15.52 30.73 0.48
CA GLU A 74 16.38 30.55 1.66
C GLU A 74 15.61 30.74 2.98
N GLN A 75 14.68 31.70 3.02
CA GLN A 75 13.87 31.98 4.22
C GLN A 75 12.78 30.92 4.48
N HIS A 76 12.26 30.28 3.43
CA HIS A 76 11.21 29.28 3.54
C HIS A 76 11.83 27.88 3.52
N GLY A 77 12.12 27.36 2.34
CA GLY A 77 12.60 26.01 2.17
C GLY A 77 11.62 24.93 2.64
N ASN A 78 12.07 23.69 2.47
CA ASN A 78 11.26 22.51 2.70
C ASN A 78 10.91 22.27 4.17
N ALA A 79 11.80 22.66 5.10
CA ALA A 79 11.54 22.53 6.54
C ALA A 79 10.40 23.45 6.99
N VAL A 80 10.38 24.72 6.56
CA VAL A 80 9.29 25.66 6.89
C VAL A 80 8.00 25.21 6.23
N ALA A 81 8.05 24.80 4.95
CA ALA A 81 6.86 24.30 4.28
C ALA A 81 6.26 23.07 4.98
N LYS A 82 7.09 22.17 5.53
CA LYS A 82 6.64 21.06 6.35
C LYS A 82 6.00 21.55 7.66
N ALA A 83 6.66 22.45 8.38
CA ALA A 83 6.11 23.02 9.60
C ALA A 83 4.78 23.75 9.40
N THR A 84 4.54 24.32 8.21
CA THR A 84 3.31 25.05 7.87
C THR A 84 2.22 24.15 7.29
N TYR A 85 2.51 23.44 6.20
CA TYR A 85 1.51 22.73 5.40
C TYR A 85 1.31 21.26 5.81
N GLU A 86 2.14 20.75 6.71
CA GLU A 86 2.09 19.38 7.25
C GLU A 86 1.93 19.39 8.79
N ALA A 87 1.54 20.53 9.37
CA ALA A 87 1.48 20.75 10.81
C ALA A 87 0.53 19.76 11.53
N HIS A 88 -0.59 19.41 10.89
CA HIS A 88 -1.67 18.63 11.49
C HIS A 88 -2.12 17.48 10.59
N ILE A 89 -1.18 16.66 10.09
CA ILE A 89 -1.53 15.49 9.29
C ILE A 89 -2.18 14.42 10.19
N PRO A 90 -3.41 13.96 9.89
CA PRO A 90 -4.01 12.86 10.64
C PRO A 90 -3.20 11.56 10.48
N ILE A 91 -3.09 10.76 11.55
CA ILE A 91 -2.38 9.47 11.55
C ILE A 91 -2.78 8.55 10.40
N TYR A 92 -4.06 8.57 10.03
CA TYR A 92 -4.62 7.72 8.98
C TYR A 92 -4.31 8.23 7.57
N TYR A 93 -3.97 9.51 7.41
CA TYR A 93 -3.80 10.11 6.09
C TYR A 93 -2.58 9.52 5.39
N TYR A 94 -2.79 9.08 4.15
CA TYR A 94 -1.74 8.46 3.37
C TYR A 94 -0.75 9.48 2.80
N GLN A 95 0.53 9.33 3.17
CA GLN A 95 1.62 10.15 2.62
C GLN A 95 2.30 9.39 1.47
N PRO A 96 2.14 9.85 0.21
CA PRO A 96 2.71 9.15 -0.94
C PRO A 96 4.22 9.32 -1.04
N THR A 97 4.85 8.32 -1.62
CA THR A 97 6.26 8.27 -2.04
C THR A 97 6.39 8.51 -3.54
N HIS A 98 7.62 8.59 -4.05
CA HIS A 98 7.87 8.69 -5.49
C HIS A 98 7.34 7.48 -6.30
N ALA A 99 7.27 6.30 -5.67
CA ALA A 99 6.79 5.07 -6.32
C ALA A 99 5.26 5.01 -6.46
N ASP A 100 4.55 5.88 -5.73
CA ASP A 100 3.09 5.90 -5.76
C ASP A 100 2.54 6.49 -7.06
N CYS A 101 1.30 6.07 -7.38
CA CYS A 101 0.63 6.51 -8.58
C CYS A 101 0.41 8.03 -8.62
N GLN A 102 0.24 8.56 -9.83
CA GLN A 102 0.11 9.99 -10.07
C GLN A 102 -1.03 10.63 -9.26
N VAL A 103 -2.20 9.99 -9.17
CA VAL A 103 -3.36 10.54 -8.44
C VAL A 103 -3.05 10.75 -6.94
N LEU A 104 -2.33 9.82 -6.30
CA LEU A 104 -1.96 9.96 -4.89
C LEU A 104 -0.98 11.13 -4.70
N ARG A 105 0.05 11.23 -5.55
CA ARG A 105 1.04 12.32 -5.49
C ARG A 105 0.41 13.68 -5.80
N GLU A 106 -0.49 13.74 -6.78
CA GLU A 106 -1.20 14.96 -7.14
C GLU A 106 -2.12 15.43 -6.02
N GLN A 107 -2.96 14.53 -5.50
CA GLN A 107 -3.90 14.92 -4.44
C GLN A 107 -3.21 15.26 -3.12
N TRP A 108 -2.02 14.70 -2.86
CA TRP A 108 -1.17 15.15 -1.75
C TRP A 108 -0.68 16.59 -1.91
N ILE A 109 -0.15 16.94 -3.08
CA ILE A 109 0.31 18.31 -3.38
C ILE A 109 -0.86 19.30 -3.28
N ARG A 110 -2.02 18.94 -3.85
CA ARG A 110 -3.23 19.77 -3.77
C ARG A 110 -3.77 19.87 -2.33
N ALA A 111 -3.78 18.79 -1.56
CA ALA A 111 -4.20 18.82 -0.15
C ALA A 111 -3.35 19.79 0.67
N LYS A 112 -2.02 19.77 0.48
CA LYS A 112 -1.09 20.65 1.20
C LYS A 112 -1.22 22.11 0.78
N TYR A 113 -1.11 22.42 -0.51
CA TYR A 113 -0.86 23.80 -0.95
C TYR A 113 -2.10 24.50 -1.49
N GLU A 114 -3.01 23.76 -2.14
CA GLU A 114 -4.24 24.32 -2.72
C GLU A 114 -5.35 24.38 -1.68
N ARG A 115 -5.60 23.26 -0.98
CA ARG A 115 -6.71 23.13 -0.03
C ARG A 115 -6.29 23.41 1.42
N LYS A 116 -4.98 23.38 1.69
CA LYS A 116 -4.37 23.64 3.00
C LYS A 116 -4.96 22.76 4.11
N GLU A 117 -5.24 21.50 3.80
CA GLU A 117 -6.01 20.60 4.66
C GLU A 117 -5.36 20.38 6.05
N PHE A 118 -4.03 20.52 6.16
CA PHE A 118 -3.27 20.17 7.36
C PHE A 118 -2.66 21.37 8.09
N THR A 119 -3.05 22.60 7.76
CA THR A 119 -2.47 23.81 8.38
C THR A 119 -3.05 24.09 9.77
N GLU A 120 -4.32 23.75 9.99
CA GLU A 120 -5.04 24.08 11.24
C GLU A 120 -5.39 22.80 12.03
N PRO A 121 -5.25 22.81 13.37
CA PRO A 121 -5.65 21.70 14.20
C PRO A 121 -7.17 21.53 14.16
N GLY A 122 -7.65 20.28 14.16
CA GLY A 122 -9.09 19.99 14.26
C GLY A 122 -9.93 20.41 13.06
N ARG A 123 -9.31 20.81 11.93
CA ARG A 123 -10.03 21.08 10.69
C ARG A 123 -10.86 19.86 10.31
N GLN A 124 -12.17 20.05 10.15
CA GLN A 124 -13.04 18.97 9.72
C GLN A 124 -12.76 18.65 8.25
N LEU A 125 -12.20 17.45 8.03
CA LEU A 125 -11.92 16.94 6.70
C LEU A 125 -13.14 16.13 6.21
N PRO A 126 -13.43 16.10 4.90
CA PRO A 126 -14.60 15.37 4.34
C PRO A 126 -14.64 13.87 4.67
N TYR A 127 -13.54 13.33 5.18
CA TYR A 127 -13.34 11.92 5.51
C TYR A 127 -13.07 11.68 7.01
N SER A 128 -13.36 12.67 7.88
CA SER A 128 -13.06 12.63 9.32
C SER A 128 -14.26 12.42 10.25
N ASN A 129 -15.50 12.42 9.73
CA ASN A 129 -16.74 12.34 10.51
C ASN A 129 -17.23 10.89 10.76
N GLY A 130 -16.43 9.87 10.41
CA GLY A 130 -16.83 8.46 10.54
C GLY A 130 -17.94 8.00 9.60
N LEU A 131 -18.42 8.85 8.67
CA LEU A 131 -19.50 8.53 7.74
C LEU A 131 -19.22 9.11 6.35
N LYS A 132 -18.98 8.25 5.36
CA LYS A 132 -18.84 8.67 3.96
C LYS A 132 -19.80 7.88 3.09
N GLU A 133 -20.64 8.60 2.34
CA GLU A 133 -21.48 8.02 1.30
C GLU A 133 -21.25 8.69 -0.05
N GLY A 134 -21.57 7.97 -1.11
CA GLY A 134 -21.39 8.47 -2.47
C GLY A 134 -21.46 7.39 -3.52
N ILE A 135 -21.43 7.80 -4.77
CA ILE A 135 -21.42 6.88 -5.91
C ILE A 135 -19.98 6.58 -6.30
N LEU A 136 -19.64 5.30 -6.43
CA LEU A 136 -18.41 4.84 -7.06
C LEU A 136 -18.75 3.99 -8.27
N TRP A 137 -17.94 4.09 -9.31
CA TRP A 137 -18.02 3.21 -10.46
C TRP A 137 -17.39 1.89 -10.08
N LYS A 138 -18.21 0.84 -9.99
CA LYS A 138 -17.78 -0.49 -9.57
C LYS A 138 -17.80 -1.44 -10.74
N ARG A 139 -16.70 -2.16 -10.94
CA ARG A 139 -16.61 -3.27 -11.90
C ARG A 139 -17.54 -4.41 -11.49
N GLY A 140 -18.36 -4.88 -12.43
CA GLY A 140 -19.12 -6.12 -12.31
C GLY A 140 -18.19 -7.33 -12.22
N ARG A 141 -18.67 -8.40 -11.59
CA ARG A 141 -17.89 -9.62 -11.36
C ARG A 141 -17.55 -10.30 -12.69
N ASP A 142 -18.58 -10.60 -13.47
CA ASP A 142 -18.44 -11.49 -14.63
C ASP A 142 -18.46 -10.73 -15.98
N ASN A 143 -19.12 -9.57 -16.03
CA ASN A 143 -19.38 -8.85 -17.28
C ASN A 143 -18.33 -7.79 -17.68
N GLY A 144 -17.33 -7.50 -16.83
CA GLY A 144 -16.34 -6.49 -17.16
C GLY A 144 -16.72 -5.04 -16.92
N GLN A 145 -18.03 -4.74 -16.89
CA GLN A 145 -18.54 -3.38 -16.97
C GLN A 145 -18.47 -2.66 -15.62
N PHE A 146 -18.13 -1.38 -15.67
CA PHE A 146 -18.25 -0.49 -14.51
C PHE A 146 -19.64 0.13 -14.48
N LEU A 147 -20.31 0.01 -13.34
CA LEU A 147 -21.63 0.59 -13.13
C LEU A 147 -21.64 1.42 -11.84
N PRO A 148 -22.41 2.52 -11.78
CA PRO A 148 -22.49 3.35 -10.58
C PRO A 148 -23.16 2.56 -9.45
N ARG A 149 -22.55 2.58 -8.26
CA ARG A 149 -23.08 1.94 -7.06
C ARG A 149 -22.95 2.91 -5.89
N LYS A 150 -23.99 2.99 -5.06
CA LYS A 150 -23.90 3.72 -3.79
C LYS A 150 -23.04 2.93 -2.82
N PHE A 151 -22.03 3.58 -2.26
CA PHE A 151 -21.22 3.08 -1.15
C PHE A 151 -21.54 3.88 0.10
N LEU A 152 -21.40 3.23 1.25
CA LEU A 152 -21.58 3.80 2.57
C LEU A 152 -20.53 3.19 3.50
N LEU A 153 -19.57 4.01 3.93
CA LEU A 153 -18.63 3.69 4.99
C LEU A 153 -19.17 4.25 6.29
N SER A 154 -19.26 3.42 7.32
CA SER A 154 -19.75 3.78 8.65
C SER A 154 -18.79 3.27 9.72
N GLU A 155 -18.25 4.20 10.51
CA GLU A 155 -17.41 3.92 11.69
C GLU A 155 -18.22 3.23 12.78
N GLN A 156 -19.44 3.72 13.04
CA GLN A 156 -20.36 3.15 14.02
C GLN A 156 -20.69 1.68 13.71
N ASP A 157 -20.89 1.35 12.43
CA ASP A 157 -21.16 -0.02 12.01
C ASP A 157 -19.86 -0.84 11.79
N GLY A 158 -18.69 -0.21 11.84
CA GLY A 158 -17.40 -0.85 11.56
C GLY A 158 -17.29 -1.48 10.16
N CYS A 159 -17.94 -0.89 9.15
CA CYS A 159 -18.04 -1.54 7.84
C CYS A 159 -18.22 -0.61 6.63
N LEU A 160 -17.84 -1.15 5.47
CA LEU A 160 -18.09 -0.59 4.15
C LEU A 160 -19.22 -1.38 3.47
N LYS A 161 -20.33 -0.71 3.20
CA LYS A 161 -21.49 -1.26 2.50
C LYS A 161 -21.54 -0.74 1.06
N TYR A 162 -22.09 -1.54 0.15
CA TYR A 162 -22.54 -1.01 -1.14
C TYR A 162 -23.89 -1.57 -1.54
N PHE A 163 -24.63 -0.78 -2.31
CA PHE A 163 -25.99 -1.06 -2.74
C PHE A 163 -26.00 -1.36 -4.24
N ALA A 164 -26.77 -2.38 -4.66
CA ALA A 164 -26.83 -2.77 -6.07
C ALA A 164 -27.46 -1.68 -6.95
N LYS A 165 -28.39 -0.92 -6.38
CA LYS A 165 -29.02 0.27 -6.96
C LYS A 165 -29.00 1.39 -5.92
N PRO A 166 -28.98 2.68 -6.32
CA PRO A 166 -28.91 3.80 -5.38
C PRO A 166 -30.07 3.88 -4.37
N ASP A 167 -31.26 3.42 -4.78
CA ASP A 167 -32.53 3.42 -4.06
C ASP A 167 -32.78 2.13 -3.26
N ALA A 168 -31.84 1.17 -3.28
CA ALA A 168 -32.02 -0.09 -2.57
C ALA A 168 -32.01 0.12 -1.04
N LYS A 169 -33.01 -0.46 -0.36
CA LYS A 169 -33.11 -0.40 1.11
C LYS A 169 -32.04 -1.21 1.83
N GLU A 170 -31.59 -2.31 1.22
CA GLU A 170 -30.61 -3.22 1.81
C GLU A 170 -29.30 -3.23 1.03
N PRO A 171 -28.15 -3.30 1.72
CA PRO A 171 -26.86 -3.39 1.06
C PRO A 171 -26.72 -4.73 0.35
N LYS A 172 -26.15 -4.70 -0.86
CA LYS A 172 -25.80 -5.91 -1.59
C LYS A 172 -24.68 -6.68 -0.87
N ILE A 173 -23.76 -5.95 -0.25
CA ILE A 173 -22.65 -6.48 0.55
C ILE A 173 -22.38 -5.55 1.72
N ASN A 174 -22.07 -6.16 2.86
CA ASN A 174 -21.52 -5.52 4.03
C ASN A 174 -20.10 -6.07 4.29
N ILE A 175 -19.07 -5.23 4.24
CA ILE A 175 -17.66 -5.61 4.37
C ILE A 175 -17.12 -5.05 5.68
N LYS A 176 -16.68 -5.91 6.59
CA LYS A 176 -16.08 -5.46 7.86
C LYS A 176 -14.73 -4.78 7.63
N ILE A 177 -14.51 -3.66 8.31
CA ILE A 177 -13.37 -2.76 8.05
C ILE A 177 -12.00 -3.40 8.35
N ASP A 178 -11.93 -4.27 9.35
CA ASP A 178 -10.77 -5.06 9.77
C ASP A 178 -10.26 -6.01 8.67
N THR A 179 -11.17 -6.50 7.83
CA THR A 179 -10.83 -7.37 6.70
C THR A 179 -10.42 -6.63 5.42
N ILE A 180 -10.62 -5.31 5.36
CA ILE A 180 -10.40 -4.54 4.13
C ILE A 180 -8.92 -4.24 3.92
N ASN A 181 -8.44 -4.43 2.70
CA ASN A 181 -7.22 -3.85 2.18
C ASN A 181 -7.57 -3.00 0.95
N ALA A 182 -7.19 -1.72 0.95
CA ALA A 182 -7.47 -0.80 -0.14
C ALA A 182 -6.16 -0.33 -0.77
N THR A 183 -5.99 -0.51 -2.07
CA THR A 183 -4.76 -0.15 -2.78
C THR A 183 -5.07 0.49 -4.14
N PHE A 184 -4.37 1.56 -4.50
CA PHE A 184 -4.51 2.16 -5.82
C PHE A 184 -3.85 1.26 -6.88
N GLN A 185 -4.59 0.97 -7.94
CA GLN A 185 -4.23 0.01 -8.98
C GLN A 185 -4.54 0.55 -10.39
N PRO A 186 -4.07 1.76 -10.75
CA PRO A 186 -4.53 2.44 -11.94
C PRO A 186 -4.15 1.74 -13.25
N VAL A 187 -2.96 1.13 -13.29
CA VAL A 187 -2.49 0.36 -14.47
C VAL A 187 -3.33 -0.90 -14.66
N LYS A 188 -3.54 -1.65 -13.58
CA LYS A 188 -4.33 -2.90 -13.54
C LYS A 188 -5.78 -2.64 -13.96
N ILE A 189 -6.39 -1.59 -13.42
CA ILE A 189 -7.79 -1.20 -13.64
C ILE A 189 -7.95 -0.44 -14.97
N ARG A 190 -6.86 0.04 -15.56
CA ARG A 190 -6.83 0.92 -16.75
C ARG A 190 -7.64 2.21 -16.53
N ASN A 191 -7.50 2.79 -15.33
CA ASN A 191 -8.12 4.05 -14.97
C ASN A 191 -7.18 4.80 -14.01
N PRO A 192 -6.86 6.08 -14.22
CA PRO A 192 -5.91 6.82 -13.37
C PRO A 192 -6.33 6.89 -11.89
N ASN A 193 -7.63 6.77 -11.64
CA ASN A 193 -8.27 6.80 -10.32
C ASN A 193 -8.71 5.39 -9.86
N GLY A 194 -8.12 4.33 -10.42
CA GLY A 194 -8.48 2.96 -10.08
C GLY A 194 -8.05 2.56 -8.66
N LEU A 195 -9.02 2.13 -7.85
CA LEU A 195 -8.85 1.62 -6.50
C LEU A 195 -9.30 0.15 -6.43
N GLN A 196 -8.43 -0.73 -5.93
CA GLN A 196 -8.78 -2.10 -5.59
C GLN A 196 -9.09 -2.18 -4.09
N ILE A 197 -10.21 -2.81 -3.76
CA ILE A 197 -10.52 -3.23 -2.38
C ILE A 197 -10.55 -4.75 -2.35
N SER A 198 -9.71 -5.32 -1.50
CA SER A 198 -9.64 -6.74 -1.20
C SER A 198 -10.17 -6.98 0.21
N TYR A 199 -10.98 -8.02 0.38
CA TYR A 199 -11.53 -8.38 1.69
C TYR A 199 -11.78 -9.87 1.80
N LEU A 200 -11.86 -10.38 3.02
CA LEU A 200 -12.17 -11.78 3.27
C LEU A 200 -13.68 -12.02 3.17
N LYS A 201 -14.08 -12.98 2.34
CA LYS A 201 -15.46 -13.46 2.25
C LYS A 201 -15.44 -14.99 2.25
N ASP A 202 -16.09 -15.61 3.23
CA ASP A 202 -16.16 -17.07 3.37
C ASP A 202 -14.75 -17.71 3.35
N ASN A 203 -13.81 -17.13 4.10
CA ASN A 203 -12.39 -17.47 4.15
C ASN A 203 -11.62 -17.39 2.82
N LYS A 204 -12.20 -16.73 1.80
CA LYS A 204 -11.55 -16.48 0.51
C LYS A 204 -11.40 -15.00 0.27
N THR A 205 -10.27 -14.61 -0.29
CA THR A 205 -10.03 -13.22 -0.64
C THR A 205 -10.87 -12.86 -1.87
N ARG A 206 -11.65 -11.78 -1.73
CA ARG A 206 -12.47 -11.22 -2.78
C ARG A 206 -12.02 -9.81 -3.12
N ASN A 207 -11.86 -9.57 -4.43
CA ASN A 207 -11.52 -8.26 -4.98
C ASN A 207 -12.77 -7.55 -5.51
N ILE A 208 -12.84 -6.25 -5.28
CA ILE A 208 -13.69 -5.31 -6.02
C ILE A 208 -12.82 -4.18 -6.57
N PHE A 209 -13.14 -3.76 -7.78
CA PHE A 209 -12.39 -2.72 -8.49
C PHE A 209 -13.31 -1.52 -8.69
N LEU A 210 -12.83 -0.36 -8.25
CA LEU A 210 -13.58 0.87 -8.13
C LEU A 210 -12.83 2.01 -8.83
N TYR A 211 -13.55 3.04 -9.26
CA TYR A 211 -12.96 4.35 -9.53
C TYR A 211 -13.98 5.45 -9.29
N HIS A 212 -13.50 6.68 -9.24
CA HIS A 212 -14.30 7.89 -9.33
C HIS A 212 -13.77 8.79 -10.46
N GLY A 213 -14.64 9.58 -11.09
CA GLY A 213 -14.23 10.50 -12.17
C GLY A 213 -13.30 11.60 -11.65
N ASP A 214 -13.55 12.06 -10.43
CA ASP A 214 -12.70 12.99 -9.68
C ASP A 214 -11.65 12.22 -8.84
N GLY A 215 -10.38 12.57 -9.03
CA GLY A 215 -9.25 12.03 -8.29
C GLY A 215 -9.25 12.39 -6.81
N LYS A 216 -9.76 13.58 -6.44
CA LYS A 216 -9.90 13.98 -5.04
C LYS A 216 -10.85 13.03 -4.32
N GLU A 217 -12.04 12.80 -4.89
CA GLU A 217 -13.04 11.96 -4.25
C GLU A 217 -12.57 10.52 -4.02
N ILE A 218 -11.85 9.90 -4.97
CA ILE A 218 -11.35 8.54 -4.75
C ILE A 218 -10.25 8.50 -3.67
N VAL A 219 -9.41 9.54 -3.57
CA VAL A 219 -8.39 9.65 -2.53
C VAL A 219 -9.03 9.92 -1.16
N ASP A 220 -10.12 10.70 -1.12
CA ASP A 220 -10.91 10.89 0.09
C ASP A 220 -11.57 9.59 0.55
N TRP A 221 -12.11 8.77 -0.36
CA TRP A 221 -12.62 7.44 -0.03
C TRP A 221 -11.52 6.54 0.55
N PHE A 222 -10.33 6.56 -0.05
CA PHE A 222 -9.20 5.80 0.44
C PHE A 222 -8.77 6.23 1.85
N ASN A 223 -8.64 7.54 2.10
CA ASN A 223 -8.30 8.05 3.43
C ASN A 223 -9.42 7.88 4.46
N ALA A 224 -10.70 7.90 4.05
CA ALA A 224 -11.84 7.60 4.92
C ALA A 224 -11.80 6.15 5.40
N ILE A 225 -11.55 5.19 4.49
CA ILE A 225 -11.39 3.77 4.85
C ILE A 225 -10.26 3.63 5.87
N ARG A 226 -9.12 4.30 5.63
CA ARG A 226 -7.98 4.29 6.56
C ARG A 226 -8.32 4.92 7.90
N ALA A 227 -9.13 5.98 7.94
CA ALA A 227 -9.57 6.63 9.18
C ALA A 227 -10.36 5.66 10.05
N VAL A 228 -11.35 4.96 9.47
CA VAL A 228 -12.14 3.96 10.19
C VAL A 228 -11.29 2.76 10.60
N GLN A 229 -10.33 2.34 9.77
CA GLN A 229 -9.37 1.29 10.14
C GLN A 229 -8.52 1.67 11.35
N VAL A 230 -7.98 2.90 11.38
CA VAL A 230 -7.23 3.40 12.53
C VAL A 230 -8.11 3.43 13.77
N HIS A 231 -9.35 3.92 13.67
CA HIS A 231 -10.28 3.94 14.79
C HIS A 231 -10.48 2.53 15.35
N TYR A 232 -10.80 1.57 14.47
CA TYR A 232 -10.95 0.16 14.84
C TYR A 232 -9.69 -0.41 15.52
N LEU A 233 -8.51 -0.15 14.95
CA LEU A 233 -7.23 -0.63 15.49
C LEU A 233 -6.92 -0.02 16.86
N LYS A 234 -7.21 1.26 17.08
CA LYS A 234 -7.02 1.91 18.39
C LYS A 234 -7.97 1.35 19.45
N VAL A 235 -9.17 0.95 19.07
CA VAL A 235 -10.11 0.27 19.98
C VAL A 235 -9.67 -1.18 20.25
N ALA A 236 -9.22 -1.90 19.22
CA ALA A 236 -8.76 -3.29 19.34
C ALA A 236 -7.41 -3.41 20.07
N PHE A 237 -6.54 -2.41 19.96
CA PHE A 237 -5.21 -2.37 20.55
C PHE A 237 -4.96 -1.04 21.29
N PRO A 238 -5.58 -0.82 22.47
CA PRO A 238 -5.52 0.47 23.17
C PRO A 238 -4.12 0.93 23.58
N VAL A 239 -3.18 -0.01 23.74
CA VAL A 239 -1.79 0.26 24.11
C VAL A 239 -0.84 0.40 22.92
N ALA A 240 -1.32 0.19 21.69
CA ALA A 240 -0.49 0.31 20.50
C ALA A 240 -0.16 1.78 20.22
N SER A 241 1.11 2.04 19.95
CA SER A 241 1.60 3.34 19.50
C SER A 241 1.03 3.70 18.12
N ASP A 242 1.02 4.99 17.80
CA ASP A 242 0.60 5.47 16.47
C ASP A 242 1.45 4.87 15.32
N SER A 243 2.71 4.51 15.60
CA SER A 243 3.57 3.83 14.62
C SER A 243 3.08 2.41 14.35
N GLU A 244 2.84 1.64 15.42
CA GLU A 244 2.34 0.27 15.30
C GLU A 244 0.99 0.25 14.59
N VAL A 245 0.06 1.16 14.94
CA VAL A 245 -1.24 1.28 14.25
C VAL A 245 -1.05 1.58 12.76
N ARG A 246 -0.10 2.44 12.38
CA ARG A 246 0.19 2.75 10.98
C ARG A 246 0.73 1.55 10.23
N ASP A 247 1.56 0.72 10.86
CA ASP A 247 2.15 -0.46 10.24
C ASP A 247 1.09 -1.55 9.95
N HIS A 248 -0.03 -1.56 10.68
CA HIS A 248 -1.18 -2.40 10.39
C HIS A 248 -2.02 -1.92 9.18
N LEU A 249 -1.81 -0.68 8.70
CA LEU A 249 -2.49 -0.17 7.51
C LEU A 249 -1.83 -0.71 6.25
N ARG A 250 -2.42 -1.78 5.72
CA ARG A 250 -1.84 -2.67 4.71
C ARG A 250 -1.54 -1.98 3.36
N LYS A 251 -0.47 -2.46 2.72
CA LYS A 251 -0.22 -2.39 1.27
C LYS A 251 0.18 -3.78 0.79
N PHE A 252 -0.01 -4.06 -0.49
CA PHE A 252 0.62 -5.22 -1.09
C PHE A 252 2.14 -5.04 -1.12
N LEU A 253 2.87 -6.07 -0.70
CA LEU A 253 4.32 -6.08 -0.66
C LEU A 253 4.89 -6.18 -2.09
N LYS A 254 4.31 -7.08 -2.89
CA LYS A 254 4.63 -7.20 -4.32
C LYS A 254 3.45 -7.80 -5.08
N GLU A 255 3.34 -7.38 -6.33
CA GLU A 255 2.45 -7.99 -7.32
C GLU A 255 3.17 -8.17 -8.65
N GLY A 256 2.68 -9.09 -9.47
CA GLY A 256 3.26 -9.35 -10.78
C GLY A 256 2.91 -10.73 -11.31
N TYR A 257 3.27 -10.99 -12.57
CA TYR A 257 3.13 -12.32 -13.13
C TYR A 257 4.29 -13.22 -12.71
N MET A 258 3.98 -14.47 -12.41
CA MET A 258 4.91 -15.60 -12.33
C MET A 258 4.24 -16.80 -13.02
N GLU A 259 5.00 -17.78 -13.49
CA GLU A 259 4.43 -19.10 -13.80
C GLU A 259 4.52 -20.01 -12.57
N LYS A 260 3.56 -20.92 -12.43
CA LYS A 260 3.55 -21.94 -11.37
C LYS A 260 3.15 -23.31 -11.89
N THR A 261 3.68 -24.37 -11.27
CA THR A 261 3.19 -25.75 -11.46
C THR A 261 2.16 -26.15 -10.38
N GLY A 262 1.60 -27.36 -10.50
CA GLY A 262 0.68 -27.96 -9.54
C GLY A 262 1.40 -28.65 -8.37
N PRO A 263 0.65 -29.21 -7.41
CA PRO A 263 1.20 -29.86 -6.23
C PRO A 263 2.12 -31.04 -6.53
N ARG A 264 1.90 -31.73 -7.65
CA ARG A 264 2.70 -32.90 -8.03
C ARG A 264 3.97 -32.52 -8.78
N GLN A 265 4.14 -31.24 -9.12
CA GLN A 265 5.26 -30.70 -9.89
C GLN A 265 5.48 -31.37 -11.24
N ARG A 266 4.47 -32.06 -11.76
CA ARG A 266 4.47 -32.71 -13.09
C ARG A 266 3.53 -32.00 -14.06
N GLU A 267 2.67 -31.14 -13.53
CA GLU A 267 1.76 -30.33 -14.32
C GLU A 267 2.53 -29.23 -15.05
N ALA A 268 2.08 -28.87 -16.26
CA ALA A 268 2.64 -27.75 -16.99
C ALA A 268 2.55 -26.45 -16.18
N PHE A 269 3.58 -25.61 -16.31
CA PHE A 269 3.59 -24.30 -15.67
C PHE A 269 2.53 -23.42 -16.30
N LYS A 270 1.85 -22.63 -15.47
CA LYS A 270 0.80 -21.71 -15.92
C LYS A 270 1.10 -20.32 -15.38
N LYS A 271 1.13 -19.33 -16.28
CA LYS A 271 1.19 -17.90 -15.95
C LYS A 271 -0.01 -17.51 -15.08
N ARG A 272 0.25 -16.87 -13.95
CA ARG A 272 -0.75 -16.36 -12.99
C ARG A 272 -0.33 -14.99 -12.50
N TRP A 273 -1.31 -14.15 -12.21
CA TRP A 273 -1.05 -12.89 -11.49
C TRP A 273 -0.96 -13.19 -10.01
N PHE A 274 0.14 -12.80 -9.36
CA PHE A 274 0.34 -12.98 -7.94
C PHE A 274 0.24 -11.66 -7.19
N THR A 275 -0.29 -11.74 -5.98
CA THR A 275 -0.36 -10.64 -5.02
C THR A 275 0.11 -11.16 -3.66
N LEU A 276 1.17 -10.58 -3.12
CA LEU A 276 1.63 -10.84 -1.75
C LEU A 276 1.09 -9.76 -0.82
N ASP A 277 0.10 -10.12 -0.01
CA ASP A 277 -0.49 -9.27 1.02
C ASP A 277 -0.06 -9.77 2.40
N HIS A 278 0.92 -9.11 3.02
CA HIS A 278 1.55 -9.57 4.25
C HIS A 278 2.04 -11.02 4.11
N ARG A 279 1.42 -11.95 4.85
CA ARG A 279 1.70 -13.38 4.84
C ARG A 279 0.81 -14.17 3.89
N ARG A 280 0.01 -13.54 3.03
CA ARG A 280 -0.93 -14.21 2.14
C ARG A 280 -0.52 -14.01 0.69
N LEU A 281 0.02 -15.06 0.08
CA LEU A 281 0.32 -15.10 -1.34
C LEU A 281 -0.91 -15.63 -2.10
N MET A 282 -1.53 -14.78 -2.89
CA MET A 282 -2.70 -15.10 -3.70
C MET A 282 -2.32 -15.18 -5.17
N TYR A 283 -2.98 -16.05 -5.94
CA TYR A 283 -2.79 -16.09 -7.38
C TYR A 283 -4.10 -16.16 -8.16
N PHE A 284 -4.14 -15.45 -9.28
CA PHE A 284 -5.32 -15.23 -10.12
C PHE A 284 -5.05 -15.66 -11.57
N LYS A 285 -6.11 -15.99 -12.32
CA LYS A 285 -5.96 -16.25 -13.76
C LYS A 285 -5.81 -14.92 -14.49
N ASP A 286 -6.66 -13.96 -14.15
CA ASP A 286 -6.60 -12.57 -14.61
C ASP A 286 -6.43 -11.64 -13.40
N PRO A 287 -5.63 -10.55 -13.49
CA PRO A 287 -5.44 -9.62 -12.39
C PRO A 287 -6.73 -8.93 -11.91
N LEU A 288 -7.77 -8.88 -12.73
CA LEU A 288 -9.09 -8.34 -12.38
C LEU A 288 -10.10 -9.43 -11.98
N ASP A 289 -9.65 -10.65 -11.73
CA ASP A 289 -10.50 -11.71 -11.18
C ASP A 289 -11.02 -11.32 -9.79
N ALA A 290 -12.30 -11.58 -9.55
CA ALA A 290 -12.93 -11.28 -8.27
C ALA A 290 -12.47 -12.20 -7.13
N PHE A 291 -11.93 -13.39 -7.44
CA PHE A 291 -11.51 -14.38 -6.45
C PHE A 291 -10.19 -15.01 -6.85
N ALA A 292 -9.35 -15.30 -5.86
CA ALA A 292 -8.11 -16.03 -6.07
C ALA A 292 -8.41 -17.47 -6.54
N LYS A 293 -7.52 -18.01 -7.39
CA LYS A 293 -7.51 -19.44 -7.77
C LYS A 293 -6.93 -20.29 -6.65
N GLY A 294 -6.08 -19.71 -5.82
CA GLY A 294 -5.62 -20.29 -4.57
C GLY A 294 -4.83 -19.26 -3.78
N GLU A 295 -4.63 -19.59 -2.52
CA GLU A 295 -3.98 -18.76 -1.52
C GLU A 295 -2.95 -19.62 -0.79
N VAL A 296 -1.84 -19.02 -0.40
CA VAL A 296 -0.74 -19.69 0.31
C VAL A 296 -0.37 -18.80 1.50
N PHE A 297 -0.42 -19.37 2.69
CA PHE A 297 0.09 -18.72 3.89
C PHE A 297 1.62 -18.81 3.93
N MET A 298 2.28 -17.67 4.15
CA MET A 298 3.72 -17.48 4.24
C MET A 298 4.12 -17.27 5.70
N GLY A 299 4.50 -18.37 6.36
CA GLY A 299 4.99 -18.33 7.74
C GLY A 299 6.42 -17.82 7.86
N SER A 300 7.01 -17.95 9.04
CA SER A 300 8.40 -17.55 9.29
C SER A 300 9.39 -18.70 9.10
N ARG A 301 10.68 -18.36 9.05
CA ARG A 301 11.80 -19.31 8.94
C ARG A 301 11.77 -20.36 10.06
N GLU A 302 11.43 -19.95 11.27
CA GLU A 302 11.30 -20.82 12.44
C GLU A 302 10.24 -21.91 12.27
N HIS A 303 9.27 -21.69 11.38
CA HIS A 303 8.18 -22.62 11.08
C HIS A 303 8.42 -23.40 9.78
N GLY A 304 9.67 -23.53 9.34
CA GLY A 304 10.02 -24.32 8.15
C GLY A 304 9.69 -23.65 6.81
N TYR A 305 9.51 -22.32 6.80
CA TYR A 305 9.37 -21.58 5.54
C TYR A 305 10.72 -21.12 5.03
N SER A 306 10.95 -21.24 3.73
CA SER A 306 12.14 -20.69 3.09
C SER A 306 11.86 -20.30 1.64
N VAL A 307 12.70 -19.43 1.10
CA VAL A 307 12.71 -19.07 -0.32
C VAL A 307 14.13 -19.20 -0.85
N THR A 308 14.29 -19.82 -2.01
CA THR A 308 15.58 -20.01 -2.67
C THR A 308 15.51 -19.65 -4.14
N GLN A 309 16.64 -19.18 -4.67
CA GLN A 309 16.81 -18.94 -6.10
C GLN A 309 17.00 -20.28 -6.82
N GLY A 310 16.35 -20.43 -7.96
CA GLY A 310 16.39 -21.63 -8.80
C GLY A 310 15.25 -22.61 -8.53
N LEU A 311 15.21 -23.64 -9.37
CA LEU A 311 14.33 -24.80 -9.23
C LEU A 311 15.14 -26.00 -8.70
N PRO A 312 14.51 -26.97 -8.02
CA PRO A 312 15.19 -28.19 -7.57
C PRO A 312 15.82 -28.98 -8.73
N ALA A 313 16.91 -29.69 -8.44
CA ALA A 313 17.53 -30.58 -9.41
C ALA A 313 16.54 -31.66 -9.86
N GLY A 314 16.23 -31.72 -11.15
CA GLY A 314 15.23 -32.64 -11.70
C GLY A 314 13.82 -32.06 -11.82
N ALA A 315 13.62 -30.76 -11.61
CA ALA A 315 12.36 -30.10 -11.95
C ALA A 315 12.06 -30.26 -13.45
N GLN A 316 11.13 -31.14 -13.77
CA GLN A 316 10.67 -31.40 -15.13
C GLN A 316 9.39 -30.61 -15.39
N GLY A 317 9.32 -29.90 -16.52
CA GLY A 317 8.11 -29.20 -16.91
C GLY A 317 8.35 -28.29 -18.11
N SER A 318 7.30 -28.08 -18.90
CA SER A 318 7.29 -26.99 -19.87
C SER A 318 7.04 -25.69 -19.11
N PHE A 319 8.11 -24.94 -18.83
CA PHE A 319 8.08 -23.55 -18.39
C PHE A 319 8.65 -22.67 -19.49
N SER A 320 8.06 -21.50 -19.69
CA SER A 320 8.49 -20.56 -20.73
C SER A 320 9.51 -19.55 -20.21
N TRP A 321 9.54 -19.36 -18.89
CA TRP A 321 10.37 -18.39 -18.21
C TRP A 321 11.55 -19.06 -17.48
N GLN A 322 12.73 -18.44 -17.59
CA GLN A 322 14.01 -19.07 -17.22
C GLN A 322 14.44 -18.81 -15.77
N TYR A 323 13.90 -17.76 -15.14
CA TYR A 323 14.33 -17.34 -13.80
C TYR A 323 13.46 -17.99 -12.72
N GLY A 324 13.85 -19.19 -12.30
CA GLY A 324 13.10 -20.00 -11.32
C GLY A 324 13.31 -19.59 -9.86
N LEU A 325 12.31 -19.73 -9.00
CA LEU A 325 12.46 -19.62 -7.55
C LEU A 325 11.60 -20.66 -6.85
N THR A 326 12.04 -21.10 -5.67
CA THR A 326 11.38 -22.15 -4.90
C THR A 326 10.99 -21.62 -3.54
N ILE A 327 9.73 -21.83 -3.14
CA ILE A 327 9.26 -21.58 -1.77
C ILE A 327 8.98 -22.92 -1.11
N VAL A 328 9.62 -23.17 0.02
CA VAL A 328 9.35 -24.34 0.85
C VAL A 328 8.37 -23.93 1.96
N THR A 329 7.33 -24.72 2.14
CA THR A 329 6.45 -24.66 3.31
C THR A 329 6.43 -26.03 4.00
N PRO A 330 5.92 -26.15 5.25
CA PRO A 330 5.81 -27.43 5.93
C PRO A 330 5.02 -28.49 5.16
N ASP A 331 4.06 -28.07 4.34
CA ASP A 331 3.17 -28.97 3.62
C ASP A 331 3.72 -29.38 2.25
N ARG A 332 4.36 -28.45 1.54
CA ARG A 332 4.89 -28.68 0.18
C ARG A 332 5.85 -27.60 -0.29
N GLU A 333 6.53 -27.91 -1.38
CA GLU A 333 7.28 -26.94 -2.17
C GLU A 333 6.43 -26.32 -3.28
N TYR A 334 6.62 -25.02 -3.49
CA TYR A 334 6.04 -24.25 -4.57
C TYR A 334 7.13 -23.81 -5.54
N LEU A 335 6.99 -24.21 -6.80
CA LEU A 335 7.93 -23.86 -7.86
C LEU A 335 7.34 -22.74 -8.72
N PHE A 336 8.10 -21.66 -8.88
CA PHE A 336 7.74 -20.51 -9.68
C PHE A 336 8.83 -20.16 -10.68
N THR A 337 8.45 -19.52 -11.79
CA THR A 337 9.37 -18.91 -12.75
C THR A 337 8.96 -17.47 -13.04
N CYS A 338 9.94 -16.61 -13.32
CA CYS A 338 9.78 -15.18 -13.59
C CYS A 338 10.34 -14.83 -14.98
N GLU A 339 9.76 -13.81 -15.62
CA GLU A 339 10.14 -13.37 -16.96
C GLU A 339 11.54 -12.75 -17.00
N THR A 340 11.91 -12.02 -15.96
CA THR A 340 13.21 -11.33 -15.84
C THR A 340 13.92 -11.70 -14.55
N GLU A 341 15.26 -11.58 -14.55
CA GLU A 341 16.08 -11.76 -13.35
C GLU A 341 15.72 -10.72 -12.28
N SER A 342 15.48 -9.47 -12.69
CA SER A 342 15.07 -8.40 -11.77
C SER A 342 13.76 -8.74 -11.05
N ASP A 343 12.76 -9.27 -11.76
CA ASP A 343 11.49 -9.68 -11.14
C ASP A 343 11.70 -10.83 -10.16
N GLN A 344 12.54 -11.80 -10.49
CA GLN A 344 12.90 -12.90 -9.61
C GLN A 344 13.55 -12.38 -8.32
N GLN A 345 14.56 -11.51 -8.43
CA GLN A 345 15.24 -10.91 -7.30
C GLN A 345 14.27 -10.12 -6.40
N ASP A 346 13.38 -9.32 -7.00
CA ASP A 346 12.36 -8.58 -6.26
C ASP A 346 11.38 -9.51 -5.54
N TRP A 347 10.95 -10.61 -6.18
CA TRP A 347 10.06 -11.59 -5.55
C TRP A 347 10.73 -12.30 -4.39
N ILE A 348 11.99 -12.74 -4.56
CA ILE A 348 12.78 -13.33 -3.49
C ILE A 348 12.93 -12.35 -2.33
N ALA A 349 13.27 -11.09 -2.60
CA ALA A 349 13.39 -10.06 -1.57
C ALA A 349 12.07 -9.87 -0.79
N ALA A 350 10.94 -9.81 -1.48
CA ALA A 350 9.63 -9.69 -0.86
C ALA A 350 9.27 -10.92 0.00
N PHE A 351 9.56 -12.14 -0.47
CA PHE A 351 9.34 -13.35 0.32
C PHE A 351 10.26 -13.44 1.54
N SER A 352 11.55 -13.14 1.37
CA SER A 352 12.53 -13.13 2.46
C SER A 352 12.13 -12.15 3.56
N GLN A 353 11.68 -10.94 3.19
CA GLN A 353 11.20 -9.94 4.15
C GLN A 353 10.08 -10.50 5.04
N VAL A 354 9.17 -11.30 4.49
CA VAL A 354 8.06 -11.90 5.24
C VAL A 354 8.51 -13.10 6.07
N ILE A 355 9.36 -13.96 5.51
CA ILE A 355 9.82 -15.20 6.13
C ILE A 355 10.77 -14.90 7.31
N GLU A 356 11.56 -13.83 7.23
CA GLU A 356 12.49 -13.44 8.28
C GLU A 356 11.82 -12.77 9.49
N GLN A 357 10.59 -12.28 9.32
CA GLN A 357 9.83 -11.70 10.43
C GLN A 357 9.20 -12.81 11.31
N PRO A 358 9.28 -12.71 12.64
CA PRO A 358 8.49 -13.54 13.55
C PRO A 358 6.99 -13.41 13.28
N MET A 359 6.23 -14.48 13.53
CA MET A 359 4.77 -14.44 13.42
C MET A 359 4.15 -13.76 14.64
N THR A 360 3.13 -12.93 14.44
CA THR A 360 2.35 -12.33 15.51
C THR A 360 1.29 -13.30 16.05
N PRO A 361 0.80 -13.15 17.30
CA PRO A 361 -0.27 -14.00 17.84
C PRO A 361 -1.52 -14.10 16.95
N GLN A 362 -1.88 -13.03 16.26
CA GLN A 362 -3.03 -13.00 15.34
C GLN A 362 -2.79 -13.81 14.07
N GLU A 363 -1.54 -13.85 13.59
CA GLU A 363 -1.16 -14.65 12.43
C GLU A 363 -1.16 -16.15 12.75
N TYR A 364 -0.80 -16.54 13.98
CA TYR A 364 -0.99 -17.91 14.47
C TYR A 364 -2.47 -18.30 14.49
N ALA A 365 -3.33 -17.43 15.01
CA ALA A 365 -4.78 -17.67 15.06
C ALA A 365 -5.38 -17.80 13.64
N SER A 366 -4.95 -16.95 12.71
CA SER A 366 -5.37 -17.00 11.30
C SER A 366 -4.99 -18.32 10.63
N LYS A 367 -3.78 -18.84 10.91
CA LYS A 367 -3.33 -20.14 10.38
C LYS A 367 -4.05 -21.34 11.03
N CYS A 368 -4.38 -21.25 12.32
CA CYS A 368 -5.16 -22.28 13.01
C CYS A 368 -6.59 -22.40 12.44
N GLN A 369 -7.19 -21.28 12.02
CA GLN A 369 -8.49 -21.29 11.31
C GLN A 369 -8.41 -21.93 9.91
N GLU A 370 -7.21 -22.01 9.32
CA GLU A 370 -6.93 -22.72 8.06
C GLU A 370 -6.59 -24.21 8.29
N GLY A 371 -6.63 -24.71 9.54
CA GLY A 371 -6.55 -26.13 9.88
C GLY A 371 -5.15 -26.67 10.19
N VAL A 372 -4.15 -25.81 10.46
CA VAL A 372 -2.78 -26.24 10.79
C VAL A 372 -2.36 -25.74 12.18
N HIS A 373 -2.07 -26.66 13.11
CA HIS A 373 -1.67 -26.33 14.48
C HIS A 373 -0.18 -25.95 14.57
N PHE A 374 0.09 -24.75 15.08
CA PHE A 374 1.40 -24.36 15.60
C PHE A 374 1.21 -23.83 17.03
N SER A 375 2.05 -24.27 17.96
CA SER A 375 2.03 -23.75 19.33
C SER A 375 2.82 -22.44 19.37
N PRO A 376 2.29 -21.36 19.98
CA PRO A 376 3.09 -20.17 20.22
C PRO A 376 4.29 -20.52 21.13
N PRO A 377 5.44 -19.85 20.98
CA PRO A 377 6.56 -20.03 21.91
C PRO A 377 6.10 -19.70 23.33
N ALA A 378 6.50 -20.52 24.30
CA ALA A 378 6.19 -20.29 25.71
C ALA A 378 6.69 -18.89 26.12
N PRO A 379 5.92 -18.13 26.92
CA PRO A 379 6.39 -16.85 27.43
C PRO A 379 7.69 -17.07 28.20
N ALA A 380 8.70 -16.25 27.92
CA ALA A 380 9.98 -16.30 28.63
C ALA A 380 9.70 -16.20 30.14
N HIS A 381 10.06 -17.26 30.88
CA HIS A 381 10.01 -17.24 32.34
C HIS A 381 10.83 -16.05 32.83
N GLN A 382 10.14 -15.04 33.39
CA GLN A 382 10.80 -14.10 34.28
C GLN A 382 11.28 -14.91 35.47
N SER A 383 12.59 -15.16 35.53
CA SER A 383 13.25 -15.64 36.73
C SER A 383 13.05 -14.58 37.80
N HIS A 384 12.04 -14.77 38.66
CA HIS A 384 11.97 -14.07 39.93
C HIS A 384 13.18 -14.52 40.76
N ASN A 385 14.23 -13.70 40.76
CA ASN A 385 15.19 -13.68 41.86
C ASN A 385 14.40 -13.34 43.13
N ARG A 386 14.12 -14.35 43.94
CA ARG A 386 13.83 -14.15 45.36
C ARG A 386 15.19 -13.95 46.03
N GLU A 387 15.52 -12.71 46.31
CA GLU A 387 16.49 -12.38 47.36
C GLU A 387 15.88 -12.82 48.70
N ASN A 388 16.62 -13.64 49.43
CA ASN A 388 16.44 -13.94 50.84
C ASN A 388 17.82 -13.84 51.50
#